data_AF-A0A162LAP7-F1
#
_entry.id   AF-A0A162LAP7-F1
#
_cell.length_a   1.000
_cell.length_b   1.000
_cell.length_c   1.000
_cell.angle_alpha   90.00
_cell.angle_beta   90.00
_cell.angle_gamma   90.00
#
_symmetry.space_group_name_H-M   'P 1'
#
loop_
_entity.id
_entity.type
_entity.pdbx_description
1 polymer ?
#
loop_
_entity_poly.entity_id
_entity_poly.type
_entity_poly.pdbx_seq_one_letter_code
_entity_poly.pdbx_strand_id
1 'polypeptide(L)' 'MNHFQAFRENSGLIDLRPVSSVGEIAVVIQQAHKLRHWFDRQRALESIAHRVGVDADLLARLAAEVPQ' A
#
# COMPACT_ATOMS: atom_id res chain seq x y z
N MET A 1 18.26 9.19 2.46
CA MET A 1 17.10 8.90 3.33
C MET A 1 16.33 7.76 2.70
N ASN A 2 16.05 6.67 3.44
CA ASN A 2 15.44 5.46 2.87
C ASN A 2 13.95 5.74 2.58
N HIS A 3 13.58 5.96 1.31
CA HIS A 3 12.22 6.40 0.91
C HIS A 3 11.13 5.44 1.38
N PHE A 4 11.42 4.14 1.38
CA PHE A 4 10.51 3.12 1.92
C PHE A 4 10.33 3.22 3.44
N GLN A 5 11.39 3.57 4.18
CA GLN A 5 11.29 3.72 5.63
C GLN A 5 10.38 4.90 6.01
N ALA A 6 10.53 6.03 5.32
CA ALA A 6 9.63 7.17 5.50
C ALA A 6 8.17 6.81 5.17
N PHE A 7 7.93 6.01 4.14
CA PHE A 7 6.60 5.48 3.85
C PHE A 7 6.06 4.63 5.01
N ARG A 8 6.86 3.69 5.53
CA ARG A 8 6.43 2.78 6.60
C ARG A 8 6.00 3.51 7.86
N GLU A 9 6.67 4.61 8.18
CA GLU A 9 6.43 5.41 9.39
C GLU A 9 5.25 6.39 9.25
N ASN A 10 4.94 6.86 8.04
CA ASN A 10 4.01 7.98 7.83
C ASN A 10 2.75 7.65 7.01
N SER A 11 2.62 6.43 6.48
CA SER A 11 1.51 6.06 5.58
C SER A 11 0.31 5.39 6.26
N GLY A 12 0.41 5.03 7.54
CA GLY A 12 -0.58 4.17 8.20
C GLY A 12 -0.44 2.68 7.84
N LEU A 13 0.61 2.30 7.11
CA LEU A 13 0.88 0.89 6.76
C LEU A 13 0.90 -0.03 7.98
N ILE A 14 1.39 0.45 9.13
CA ILE A 14 1.49 -0.35 10.37
C ILE A 14 0.15 -0.63 11.04
N ASP A 15 -0.86 0.17 10.73
CA ASP A 15 -2.17 0.09 11.35
C ASP A 15 -3.13 -0.82 10.55
N LEU A 16 -2.76 -1.15 9.30
CA LEU A 16 -3.51 -2.08 8.46
C LEU A 16 -3.55 -3.48 9.06
N ARG A 17 -4.75 -4.07 9.01
CA ARG A 17 -5.07 -5.41 9.49
C ARG A 17 -5.96 -6.11 8.46
N PRO A 18 -6.16 -7.44 8.56
CA PRO A 18 -7.05 -8.16 7.63
C PRO A 18 -8.49 -7.65 7.59
N VAL A 19 -8.95 -6.99 8.66
CA VAL A 19 -10.30 -6.43 8.77
C VAL A 19 -10.38 -4.94 8.38
N SER A 20 -9.27 -4.34 7.93
CA SER A 20 -9.27 -2.94 7.48
C SER A 20 -10.22 -2.76 6.31
N SER A 21 -10.92 -1.63 6.31
CA SER A 21 -11.86 -1.24 5.26
C SER A 21 -11.13 -0.92 3.95
N VAL A 22 -11.86 -1.02 2.84
CA VAL A 22 -11.34 -0.63 1.51
C VAL A 22 -10.83 0.81 1.51
N GLY A 23 -11.50 1.72 2.23
CA GLY A 23 -11.08 3.12 2.34
C GLY A 23 -9.73 3.30 3.05
N GLU A 24 -9.51 2.61 4.17
CA GLU A 24 -8.22 2.64 4.87
C GLU A 24 -7.10 2.09 3.98
N ILE A 25 -7.36 0.98 3.28
CA ILE A 25 -6.39 0.36 2.37
C ILE A 25 -6.06 1.31 1.20
N ALA A 26 -7.08 1.94 0.60
CA ALA A 26 -6.91 2.86 -0.52
C ALA A 26 -6.04 4.07 -0.16
N VAL A 27 -6.19 4.62 1.05
CA VAL A 27 -5.32 5.72 1.53
C VAL A 27 -3.86 5.31 1.56
N VAL A 28 -3.53 4.12 2.07
CA VAL A 28 -2.15 3.63 2.12
C VAL A 28 -1.61 3.34 0.71
N ILE A 29 -2.43 2.78 -0.17
CA ILE A 29 -2.08 2.55 -1.59
C ILE A 29 -1.75 3.89 -2.29
N GLN A 30 -2.55 4.94 -2.07
CA GLN A 30 -2.26 6.27 -2.62
C GLN A 30 -0.92 6.83 -2.12
N GLN A 31 -0.55 6.60 -0.86
CA GLN A 31 0.78 6.98 -0.35
C GLN A 31 1.89 6.15 -0.99
N ALA A 32 1.67 4.85 -1.22
CA ALA A 32 2.62 4.01 -1.93
C ALA A 32 2.87 4.52 -3.35
N HIS A 33 1.84 4.93 -4.09
CA HIS A 33 1.98 5.47 -5.45
C HIS A 33 2.81 6.76 -5.54
N LYS A 34 2.92 7.53 -4.44
CA LYS A 34 3.77 8.73 -4.38
C LYS A 34 5.26 8.42 -4.27
N LEU A 35 5.64 7.15 -4.04
CA LEU A 35 7.05 6.77 -3.98
C LEU A 35 7.71 6.90 -5.34
N ARG A 36 8.86 7.59 -5.38
CA ARG A 36 9.56 7.92 -6.62
C ARG A 36 10.06 6.67 -7.35
N HIS A 37 10.62 5.71 -6.63
CA HIS A 37 11.24 4.52 -7.22
C HIS A 37 10.23 3.38 -7.35
N TRP A 38 10.25 2.70 -8.50
CA TRP A 38 9.34 1.59 -8.78
C TRP A 38 9.52 0.43 -7.77
N PHE A 39 10.77 0.16 -7.36
CA PHE A 39 11.08 -0.89 -6.39
C PHE A 39 10.47 -0.60 -5.02
N ASP A 40 10.54 0.65 -4.55
CA ASP A 40 9.92 1.05 -3.28
C ASP A 40 8.39 0.96 -3.36
N ARG A 41 7.80 1.30 -4.52
CA ARG A 41 6.36 1.14 -4.78
C ARG A 41 5.93 -0.32 -4.69
N GLN A 42 6.65 -1.22 -5.38
CA GLN A 42 6.33 -2.64 -5.35
C GLN A 42 6.44 -3.21 -3.94
N ARG A 43 7.53 -2.89 -3.23
CA ARG A 43 7.74 -3.31 -1.84
C ARG A 43 6.64 -2.78 -0.90
N ALA A 44 6.14 -1.57 -1.14
CA ALA A 44 5.01 -1.01 -0.40
C ALA A 44 3.72 -1.78 -0.67
N LEU A 45 3.40 -2.08 -1.93
CA LEU A 45 2.23 -2.87 -2.30
C LEU A 45 2.27 -4.29 -1.71
N GLU A 46 3.40 -4.98 -1.77
CA GLU A 46 3.61 -6.28 -1.13
C GLU A 46 3.40 -6.22 0.39
N SER A 47 3.86 -5.14 1.03
CA SER A 47 3.68 -4.96 2.48
C SER A 47 2.22 -4.68 2.86
N ILE A 48 1.48 -3.94 2.02
CA ILE A 48 0.03 -3.71 2.19
C ILE A 48 -0.69 -5.05 2.10
N ALA A 49 -0.42 -5.80 1.02
CA ALA A 49 -0.99 -7.12 0.74
C ALA A 49 -0.80 -8.11 1.89
N HIS A 50 0.44 -8.21 2.38
CA HIS A 50 0.77 -9.05 3.50
C HIS A 50 -0.05 -8.71 4.76
N ARG A 51 -0.28 -7.41 5.03
CA ARG A 51 -1.00 -6.97 6.24
C ARG A 51 -2.50 -7.17 6.17
N VAL A 52 -3.09 -6.98 5.00
CA VAL A 52 -4.53 -7.19 4.81
C VAL A 52 -4.88 -8.65 4.52
N GLY A 53 -3.88 -9.52 4.38
CA GLY A 53 -4.08 -10.93 4.09
C GLY A 53 -4.63 -11.18 2.69
N VAL A 54 -4.28 -10.31 1.73
CA VAL A 54 -4.76 -10.37 0.35
C VAL A 54 -3.55 -10.59 -0.57
N ASP A 55 -3.76 -11.28 -1.70
CA ASP A 55 -2.72 -11.39 -2.72
C ASP A 55 -2.35 -10.01 -3.29
N ALA A 56 -1.06 -9.73 -3.44
CA ALA A 56 -0.56 -8.45 -3.94
C ALA A 56 -1.03 -8.17 -5.38
N ASP A 57 -1.19 -9.21 -6.20
CA ASP A 57 -1.72 -9.08 -7.56
C ASP A 57 -3.20 -8.71 -7.56
N LEU A 58 -3.97 -9.21 -6.59
CA LEU A 58 -5.38 -8.84 -6.44
C LEU A 58 -5.52 -7.38 -6.01
N LEU A 59 -4.67 -6.92 -5.09
CA LEU A 59 -4.61 -5.51 -4.69
C LEU A 59 -4.19 -4.59 -5.82
N ALA A 60 -3.19 -4.96 -6.61
CA ALA A 60 -2.76 -4.19 -7.76
C ALA A 60 -3.88 -4.04 -8.80
N ARG A 61 -4.66 -5.11 -9.03
CA ARG A 61 -5.84 -5.09 -9.90
C ARG A 61 -6.95 -4.21 -9.36
N LEU A 62 -7.27 -4.31 -8.07
CA LEU A 62 -8.29 -3.48 -7.43
C LEU A 62 -7.91 -1.99 -7.44
N ALA A 63 -6.64 -1.66 -7.22
CA ALA A 63 -6.16 -0.27 -7.28
C ALA A 63 -6.32 0.35 -8.68
N ALA A 64 -6.24 -0.46 -9.74
CA ALA A 64 -6.47 0.01 -11.12
C ALA A 64 -7.95 0.29 -11.42
N GLU A 65 -8.89 -0.26 -10.63
CA GLU A 65 -10.33 -0.05 -10.78
C GLU A 65 -10.88 1.11 -9.91
N VAL A 66 -10.08 1.67 -9.00
CA VAL A 66 -10.49 2.84 -8.20
C VAL A 66 -10.35 4.11 -9.07
N PRO A 67 -11.46 4.82 -9.38
CA PRO A 67 -11.40 6.08 -10.12
C PRO A 67 -10.60 7.13 -9.33
N GLN A 68 -9.75 7.89 -10.03
CA GLN A 68 -8.97 9.01 -9.48
C GLN A 68 -9.86 10.11 -8.91
#